data_AF-A0A373CW65-F1
#
_entry.id   AF-A0A373CW65-F1
#
_cell.length_a   1.000
_cell.length_b   1.000
_cell.length_c   1.000
_cell.angle_alpha   90.00
_cell.angle_beta   90.00
_cell.angle_gamma   90.00
#
_symmetry.space_group_name_H-M   'P 1'
#
loop_
_entity.id
_entity.type
_entity.pdbx_description
1 polymer ?
#
loop_
_entity_poly.entity_id
_entity_poly.type
_entity_poly.pdbx_seq_one_letter_code
_entity_poly.pdbx_strand_id
1 'polypeptide(L)'
;MMTRAERRRMERESVSRITYQFTLEQIEAMKRQAVLDAKEKMKEEIAKEIDEHIQEEWKQREQEMSGENEQERIEKVLALLMSVPARILCEKFHWKGVRDENDHRSKLLQFSEAVVAEVNRICGDENADIRKYRDETYELYGVKYEVK
;
A
#
# COMPACT_ATOMS: atom_id res chain seq x y z
N MET A 1 -17.78 -42.40 64.21
CA MET A 1 -18.18 -41.18 63.47
C MET A 1 -17.01 -40.76 62.60
N MET A 2 -17.18 -40.68 61.27
CA MET A 2 -16.12 -40.16 60.38
C MET A 2 -15.95 -38.65 60.55
N THR A 3 -14.70 -38.18 60.57
CA THR A 3 -14.36 -36.76 60.68
C THR A 3 -14.62 -36.01 59.37
N ARG A 4 -14.85 -34.69 59.47
CA ARG A 4 -15.14 -33.81 58.32
C ARG A 4 -14.00 -33.82 57.28
N ALA A 5 -12.76 -34.08 57.71
CA ALA A 5 -11.59 -34.17 56.83
C ALA A 5 -11.57 -35.48 56.01
N GLU A 6 -11.96 -36.60 56.62
CA GLU A 6 -12.10 -37.90 55.94
C GLU A 6 -13.21 -37.86 54.89
N ARG A 7 -14.33 -37.17 55.18
CA ARG A 7 -15.44 -37.00 54.24
C ARG A 7 -15.04 -36.23 52.97
N ARG A 8 -14.19 -35.20 53.11
CA ARG A 8 -13.66 -34.42 51.96
C ARG A 8 -12.61 -35.15 51.14
N ARG A 9 -11.82 -36.04 51.75
CA ARG A 9 -10.90 -36.93 51.00
C ARG A 9 -11.69 -37.93 50.17
N MET A 10 -12.73 -38.51 50.78
CA MET A 10 -13.62 -39.46 50.11
C MET A 10 -14.45 -38.81 48.99
N GLU A 11 -14.87 -37.54 49.14
CA GLU A 11 -15.50 -36.75 48.06
C GLU A 11 -14.53 -36.45 46.91
N ARG A 12 -13.24 -36.21 47.19
CA ARG A 12 -12.22 -35.99 46.15
C ARG A 12 -11.85 -37.28 45.42
N GLU A 13 -11.85 -38.41 46.12
CA GLU A 13 -11.60 -39.74 45.55
C GLU A 13 -12.81 -40.30 44.80
N SER A 14 -14.04 -39.88 45.14
CA SER A 14 -15.29 -40.29 44.47
C SER A 14 -15.69 -39.43 43.27
N VAL A 15 -14.94 -38.37 42.94
CA VAL A 15 -15.04 -37.73 41.62
C VAL A 15 -14.38 -38.65 40.59
N SER A 16 -15.08 -39.73 40.25
CA SER A 16 -14.61 -40.69 39.26
C SER A 16 -14.43 -39.96 37.93
N ARG A 17 -13.20 -39.98 37.40
CA ARG A 17 -12.89 -39.45 36.08
C ARG A 17 -13.65 -40.30 35.06
N ILE A 18 -14.71 -39.76 34.46
CA ILE A 18 -15.46 -40.44 33.41
C ILE A 18 -14.53 -40.50 32.18
N THR A 19 -14.10 -41.71 31.82
CA THR A 19 -13.28 -41.96 30.62
C THR A 19 -14.14 -42.54 29.53
N TYR A 20 -14.21 -41.84 28.39
CA TYR A 20 -14.90 -42.33 27.19
C TYR A 20 -13.91 -43.06 26.29
N GLN A 21 -14.31 -44.23 25.78
CA GLN A 21 -13.55 -44.96 24.76
C GLN A 21 -14.13 -44.63 23.38
N PHE A 22 -13.30 -44.13 22.48
CA PHE A 22 -13.69 -43.85 21.09
C PHE A 22 -13.16 -44.95 20.17
N THR A 23 -13.92 -45.24 19.12
CA THR A 23 -13.45 -46.10 18.01
C THR A 23 -12.39 -45.37 17.18
N LEU A 24 -11.56 -46.13 16.47
CA LEU A 24 -10.50 -45.57 15.62
C LEU A 24 -11.08 -44.62 14.55
N GLU A 25 -12.22 -44.97 13.95
CA GLU A 25 -12.93 -44.15 12.97
C GLU A 25 -13.42 -42.82 13.57
N GLN A 26 -13.95 -42.84 14.80
CA GLN A 26 -14.36 -41.61 15.50
C GLN A 26 -13.16 -40.70 15.79
N ILE A 27 -12.01 -41.27 16.19
CA ILE A 27 -10.77 -40.51 16.43
C ILE A 27 -10.28 -39.87 15.11
N GLU A 28 -10.32 -40.60 14.01
CA GLU A 28 -9.92 -40.07 12.70
C GLU A 28 -10.86 -38.95 12.21
N ALA A 29 -12.17 -39.12 12.37
CA ALA A 29 -13.15 -38.09 12.02
C ALA A 29 -12.93 -36.80 12.83
N MET A 30 -12.70 -36.93 14.15
CA MET A 30 -12.38 -35.79 15.02
C MET A 30 -11.08 -35.08 14.59
N LYS A 31 -10.04 -35.84 14.21
CA LYS A 31 -8.78 -35.27 13.71
C LYS A 31 -8.98 -34.52 12.39
N ARG A 32 -9.74 -35.08 11.45
CA ARG A 32 -10.02 -34.43 10.16
C ARG A 32 -10.81 -33.13 10.37
N GLN A 33 -11.81 -33.15 11.23
CA GLN A 33 -12.57 -31.94 11.57
C GLN A 33 -11.67 -30.88 12.20
N ALA A 34 -10.81 -31.26 13.16
CA ALA A 34 -9.88 -30.33 13.79
C ALA A 34 -8.91 -29.68 12.78
N VAL A 35 -8.45 -30.43 11.77
CA VAL A 35 -7.60 -29.91 10.68
C VAL A 35 -8.38 -28.94 9.78
N LEU A 36 -9.64 -29.25 9.46
CA LEU A 36 -10.50 -28.36 8.68
C LEU A 36 -10.78 -27.06 9.43
N ASP A 37 -11.16 -27.15 10.71
CA ASP A 37 -11.42 -25.99 11.56
C ASP A 37 -10.17 -25.12 11.72
N ALA A 38 -8.99 -25.74 11.89
CA ALA A 38 -7.71 -25.02 11.95
C ALA A 38 -7.38 -24.34 10.61
N LYS A 39 -7.67 -24.99 9.48
CA LYS A 39 -7.45 -24.42 8.16
C LYS A 39 -8.37 -23.22 7.90
N GLU A 40 -9.64 -23.29 8.29
CA GLU A 40 -10.57 -22.16 8.14
C GLU A 40 -10.16 -20.99 9.03
N LYS A 41 -9.77 -21.24 10.30
CA LYS A 41 -9.21 -20.20 11.17
C LYS A 41 -7.97 -19.54 10.58
N MET A 42 -7.05 -20.34 10.05
CA MET A 42 -5.83 -19.83 9.41
C MET A 42 -6.15 -19.00 8.16
N LYS A 43 -7.15 -19.38 7.36
CA LYS A 43 -7.60 -18.56 6.23
C LYS A 43 -8.21 -17.23 6.69
N GLU A 44 -9.02 -17.25 7.75
CA GLU A 44 -9.60 -16.02 8.31
C GLU A 44 -8.52 -15.08 8.85
N GLU A 45 -7.49 -15.62 9.51
CA GLU A 45 -6.33 -14.86 9.99
C GLU A 45 -5.55 -14.24 8.82
N ILE A 46 -5.21 -15.04 7.79
CA ILE A 46 -4.52 -14.54 6.60
C ILE A 46 -5.37 -13.49 5.87
N ALA A 47 -6.68 -13.68 5.76
CA ALA A 47 -7.56 -12.72 5.12
C ALA A 47 -7.58 -11.37 5.87
N LYS A 48 -7.56 -11.40 7.21
CA LYS A 48 -7.46 -10.19 8.04
C LYS A 48 -6.11 -9.52 7.88
N GLU A 49 -5.01 -10.27 7.94
CA GLU A 49 -3.66 -9.72 7.75
C GLU A 49 -3.51 -9.05 6.36
N ILE A 50 -4.05 -9.68 5.31
CA ILE A 50 -4.05 -9.09 3.97
C ILE A 50 -4.90 -7.81 3.93
N ASP A 51 -6.08 -7.81 4.53
CA ASP A 51 -6.94 -6.62 4.56
C ASP A 51 -6.27 -5.49 5.35
N GLU A 52 -5.71 -5.78 6.51
CA GLU A 52 -4.93 -4.82 7.32
C GLU A 52 -3.77 -4.23 6.51
N HIS A 53 -2.99 -5.06 5.83
CA HIS A 53 -1.89 -4.60 4.99
C HIS A 53 -2.37 -3.72 3.83
N ILE A 54 -3.49 -4.10 3.19
CA ILE A 54 -4.10 -3.29 2.12
C ILE A 54 -4.55 -1.94 2.69
N GLN A 55 -5.22 -1.90 3.83
CA GLN A 55 -5.67 -0.66 4.47
C GLN A 55 -4.48 0.25 4.84
N GLU A 56 -3.39 -0.33 5.36
CA GLU A 56 -2.17 0.42 5.66
C GLU A 56 -1.54 1.03 4.41
N GLU A 57 -1.42 0.25 3.33
CA GLU A 57 -0.93 0.74 2.03
C GLU A 57 -1.80 1.87 1.47
N TRP A 58 -3.13 1.73 1.53
CA TRP A 58 -4.04 2.80 1.11
C TRP A 58 -3.87 4.05 1.95
N LYS A 59 -3.78 3.90 3.27
CA LYS A 59 -3.56 5.03 4.19
C LYS A 59 -2.25 5.74 3.92
N GLN A 60 -1.18 4.99 3.62
CA GLN A 60 0.12 5.58 3.26
C GLN A 60 0.04 6.37 1.95
N ARG A 61 -0.58 5.80 0.90
CA ARG A 61 -0.75 6.48 -0.40
C ARG A 61 -1.62 7.73 -0.30
N GLU A 62 -2.72 7.64 0.46
CA GLU A 62 -3.56 8.80 0.76
C GLU A 62 -2.74 9.85 1.50
N GLN A 63 -1.94 9.46 2.50
CA GLN A 63 -1.10 10.40 3.23
C GLN A 63 -0.07 11.08 2.32
N GLU A 64 0.57 10.35 1.42
CA GLU A 64 1.55 10.87 0.46
C GLU A 64 0.95 11.89 -0.51
N MET A 65 -0.32 11.74 -0.90
CA MET A 65 -1.03 12.67 -1.78
C MET A 65 -1.89 13.70 -1.03
N SER A 66 -2.07 13.54 0.28
CA SER A 66 -2.72 14.51 1.15
C SER A 66 -1.74 15.64 1.55
N GLY A 67 -2.26 16.73 2.08
CA GLY A 67 -1.47 17.86 2.57
C GLY A 67 -2.34 18.77 3.42
N GLU A 68 -1.73 19.44 4.41
CA GLU A 68 -2.42 20.30 5.37
C GLU A 68 -3.09 21.49 4.68
N ASN A 69 -2.45 21.99 3.62
CA ASN A 69 -2.93 23.09 2.81
C ASN A 69 -2.96 22.72 1.31
N GLU A 70 -3.58 23.57 0.51
CA GLU A 70 -3.71 23.37 -0.93
C GLU A 70 -2.36 23.40 -1.65
N GLN A 71 -1.44 24.25 -1.19
CA GLN A 71 -0.11 24.37 -1.77
C GLN A 71 0.69 23.06 -1.67
N GLU A 72 0.73 22.44 -0.49
CA GLU A 72 1.44 21.17 -0.27
C GLU A 72 0.87 20.04 -1.14
N ARG A 73 -0.46 19.99 -1.28
CA ARG A 73 -1.12 19.02 -2.17
C ARG A 73 -0.74 19.24 -3.64
N ILE A 74 -0.71 20.50 -4.09
CA ILE A 74 -0.30 20.85 -5.46
C ILE A 74 1.17 20.48 -5.69
N GLU A 75 2.07 20.79 -4.75
CA GLU A 75 3.49 20.44 -4.84
C GLU A 75 3.70 18.93 -4.96
N LYS A 76 2.98 18.12 -4.17
CA LYS A 76 3.00 16.65 -4.23
C LYS A 76 2.52 16.13 -5.59
N VAL A 77 1.42 16.66 -6.11
CA VAL A 77 0.90 16.30 -7.45
C VAL A 77 1.88 16.69 -8.55
N LEU A 78 2.49 17.88 -8.47
CA LEU A 78 3.49 18.34 -9.43
C LEU A 78 4.74 17.46 -9.41
N ALA A 79 5.24 17.06 -8.24
CA ALA A 79 6.37 16.15 -8.11
C ALA A 79 6.08 14.80 -8.79
N LEU A 80 4.89 14.24 -8.59
CA LEU A 80 4.47 13.03 -9.27
C LEU A 80 4.41 13.24 -10.80
N LEU A 81 3.75 14.31 -11.28
CA LEU A 81 3.65 14.62 -12.70
C LEU A 81 5.02 14.79 -13.36
N MET A 82 5.99 15.37 -12.67
CA MET A 82 7.37 15.55 -13.16
C MET A 82 8.19 14.25 -13.16
N SER A 83 7.94 13.36 -12.20
CA SER A 83 8.64 12.06 -12.12
C SER A 83 8.29 11.12 -13.28
N VAL A 84 7.07 11.20 -13.81
CA VAL A 84 6.56 10.29 -14.84
C VAL A 84 7.35 10.42 -16.16
N PRO A 85 7.55 11.62 -16.75
CA PRO A 85 8.39 11.78 -17.92
C PRO A 85 9.83 11.30 -17.70
N ALA A 86 10.45 11.59 -16.55
CA ALA A 86 11.82 11.18 -16.27
C ALA A 86 11.97 9.65 -16.28
N ARG A 87 11.00 8.95 -15.68
CA ARG A 87 10.94 7.48 -15.70
C ARG A 87 10.73 6.93 -17.11
N ILE A 88 9.78 7.49 -17.86
CA ILE A 88 9.49 7.07 -19.24
C ILE A 88 10.71 7.29 -20.15
N LEU A 89 11.38 8.43 -20.04
CA LEU A 89 12.59 8.75 -20.83
C LEU A 89 13.70 7.72 -20.59
N CYS A 90 13.90 7.30 -19.33
CA CYS A 90 14.86 6.25 -19.00
C CYS A 90 14.44 4.87 -19.48
N GLU A 91 13.23 4.43 -19.11
CA GLU A 91 12.78 3.05 -19.32
C GLU A 91 12.39 2.76 -20.78
N LYS A 92 11.77 3.72 -21.46
CA LYS A 92 11.21 3.54 -22.82
C LYS A 92 12.06 4.19 -23.91
N PHE A 93 12.70 5.32 -23.62
CA PHE A 93 13.53 6.03 -24.60
C PHE A 93 15.04 5.85 -24.37
N HIS A 94 15.42 5.01 -23.41
CA HIS A 94 16.80 4.62 -23.12
C HIS A 94 17.74 5.78 -22.79
N TRP A 95 17.21 6.86 -22.22
CA TRP A 95 18.04 7.90 -21.64
C TRP A 95 18.78 7.37 -20.41
N LYS A 96 19.96 7.93 -20.13
CA LYS A 96 20.72 7.58 -18.93
C LYS A 96 20.18 8.37 -17.74
N GLY A 97 19.96 7.69 -16.63
CA GLY A 97 19.65 8.32 -15.35
C GLY A 97 20.79 9.24 -14.89
N VAL A 98 20.44 10.28 -14.14
CA VAL A 98 21.42 11.20 -13.52
C VAL A 98 22.16 10.43 -12.42
N ARG A 99 23.49 10.43 -12.47
CA ARG A 99 24.35 9.81 -11.44
C ARG A 99 25.09 10.82 -10.58
N ASP A 100 25.28 12.02 -11.13
CA ASP A 100 25.92 13.16 -10.50
C ASP A 100 25.05 14.38 -10.81
N GLU A 101 24.65 15.10 -9.77
CA GLU A 101 23.79 16.29 -9.86
C GLU A 101 24.48 17.43 -10.61
N ASN A 102 25.81 17.40 -10.76
CA ASN A 102 26.59 18.39 -11.49
C ASN A 102 26.88 17.97 -12.94
N ASP A 103 26.36 16.84 -13.41
CA ASP A 103 26.53 16.42 -14.81
C ASP A 103 25.58 17.20 -15.72
N HIS A 104 25.91 18.46 -15.99
CA HIS A 104 25.19 19.32 -16.91
C HIS A 104 25.21 18.82 -18.37
N ARG A 105 25.90 17.72 -18.69
CA ARG A 105 25.81 17.06 -20.01
C ARG A 105 24.72 15.99 -20.05
N SER A 106 24.14 15.63 -18.90
CA SER A 106 23.03 14.70 -18.81
C SER A 106 21.81 15.29 -19.49
N LYS A 107 21.35 14.63 -20.57
CA LYS A 107 20.12 15.01 -21.28
C LYS A 107 18.90 15.00 -20.35
N LEU A 108 18.86 14.04 -19.41
CA LEU A 108 17.77 13.93 -18.46
C LEU A 108 17.76 15.12 -17.49
N LEU A 109 18.93 15.54 -17.00
CA LEU A 109 19.04 16.71 -16.14
C LEU A 109 18.64 17.98 -16.90
N GLN A 110 19.19 18.19 -18.10
CA GLN A 110 18.85 19.32 -18.96
C GLN A 110 17.35 19.40 -19.28
N PHE A 111 16.73 18.25 -19.57
CA PHE A 111 15.28 18.19 -19.81
C PHE A 111 14.50 18.59 -18.56
N SER A 112 14.83 18.03 -17.40
CA SER A 112 14.17 18.37 -16.13
C SER A 112 14.32 19.86 -15.80
N GLU A 113 15.53 20.42 -15.95
CA GLU A 113 15.79 21.85 -15.75
C GLU A 113 14.99 22.72 -16.73
N ALA A 114 14.91 22.33 -18.00
CA ALA A 114 14.14 23.05 -19.01
C ALA A 114 12.64 23.06 -18.70
N VAL A 115 12.08 21.93 -18.24
CA VAL A 115 10.67 21.87 -17.84
C VAL A 115 10.41 22.75 -16.63
N VAL A 116 11.27 22.70 -15.61
CA VAL A 116 11.15 23.57 -14.43
C VAL A 116 11.23 25.05 -14.82
N ALA A 117 12.18 25.41 -15.69
CA ALA A 117 12.32 26.78 -16.18
C ALA A 117 11.07 27.25 -16.94
N GLU A 118 10.49 26.40 -17.78
CA GLU A 118 9.26 26.70 -18.53
C GLU A 118 8.05 26.89 -17.60
N VAL A 119 7.88 26.00 -16.62
CA VAL A 119 6.81 26.11 -15.61
C VAL A 119 6.96 27.40 -14.82
N ASN A 120 8.17 27.71 -14.34
CA ASN A 120 8.43 28.95 -13.60
C ASN A 120 8.18 30.19 -14.47
N ARG A 121 8.49 30.13 -15.78
CA ARG A 121 8.20 31.23 -16.71
C ARG A 121 6.69 31.48 -16.84
N ILE A 122 5.90 30.41 -16.95
CA ILE A 122 4.43 30.51 -17.05
C ILE A 122 3.85 31.03 -15.74
N CYS A 123 4.25 30.47 -14.60
CA CYS A 123 3.73 30.86 -13.29
C CYS A 123 4.20 32.26 -12.85
N GLY A 124 5.34 32.74 -13.33
CA GLY A 124 5.89 34.05 -13.02
C GLY A 124 5.30 35.20 -13.85
N ASP A 125 4.54 34.92 -14.90
CA ASP A 125 3.86 35.92 -15.71
C ASP A 125 2.38 36.01 -15.31
N GLU A 126 2.00 37.10 -14.64
CA GLU A 126 0.63 37.34 -14.19
C GLU A 126 -0.39 37.42 -15.34
N ASN A 127 0.06 37.64 -16.57
CA ASN A 127 -0.79 37.69 -17.76
C ASN A 127 -0.83 36.37 -18.55
N ALA A 128 -0.07 35.35 -18.13
CA ALA A 128 -0.04 34.07 -18.82
C ALA A 128 -1.35 33.30 -18.63
N ASP A 129 -2.04 33.02 -19.74
CA ASP A 129 -3.20 32.13 -19.74
C ASP A 129 -2.74 30.68 -19.95
N ILE A 130 -2.77 29.90 -18.86
CA ILE A 130 -2.40 28.47 -18.84
C ILE A 130 -3.24 27.65 -19.84
N ARG A 131 -4.52 28.01 -20.03
CA ARG A 131 -5.41 27.29 -20.95
C ARG A 131 -4.96 27.52 -22.39
N LYS A 132 -4.66 28.78 -22.71
CA LYS A 132 -4.13 29.16 -24.02
C LYS A 132 -2.78 28.47 -24.30
N TYR A 133 -1.86 28.45 -23.33
CA TYR A 133 -0.58 27.76 -23.47
C TYR A 133 -0.76 26.26 -23.80
N ARG A 134 -1.70 25.59 -23.12
CA ARG A 134 -2.03 24.18 -23.39
C ARG A 134 -2.60 24.00 -24.80
N ASP A 135 -3.53 24.85 -25.20
CA ASP A 135 -4.20 24.74 -26.49
C ASP A 135 -3.21 25.04 -27.64
N GLU A 136 -2.37 26.07 -27.51
CA GLU A 136 -1.28 26.37 -28.45
C GLU A 136 -0.26 25.22 -28.54
N THR A 137 0.09 24.59 -27.42
CA THR A 137 0.98 23.42 -27.41
C THR A 137 0.40 22.27 -28.23
N TYR A 138 -0.92 22.05 -28.14
CA TYR A 138 -1.60 21.04 -28.95
C TYR A 138 -1.64 21.43 -30.44
N GLU A 139 -1.90 22.70 -30.76
CA GLU A 139 -1.89 23.18 -32.14
C GLU A 139 -0.51 23.07 -32.80
N LEU A 140 0.56 23.38 -32.06
CA LEU A 140 1.92 23.38 -32.59
C LEU A 140 2.54 21.97 -32.65
N TYR A 141 2.31 21.14 -31.64
CA TYR A 141 3.02 19.87 -31.48
C TYR A 141 2.11 18.63 -31.51
N GLY A 142 0.79 18.80 -31.58
CA GLY A 142 -0.18 17.71 -31.66
C GLY A 142 -0.35 16.89 -30.38
N VAL A 143 0.30 17.28 -29.28
CA VAL A 143 0.25 16.56 -28.01
C VAL A 143 -0.81 17.17 -27.10
N LYS A 144 -1.82 16.38 -26.74
CA LYS A 144 -2.86 16.77 -25.79
C LYS A 144 -2.85 15.88 -24.57
N TYR A 145 -2.78 16.48 -23.39
CA TYR A 145 -2.91 15.77 -22.12
C TYR A 145 -4.34 15.95 -21.59
N GLU A 146 -5.11 14.86 -21.56
CA GLU A 146 -6.44 14.82 -20.97
C GLU A 146 -6.42 13.91 -19.75
N VAL A 147 -6.70 14.47 -18.58
CA VAL A 147 -6.94 13.68 -17.36
C VAL A 147 -8.40 13.25 -17.41
N LYS A 148 -8.65 11.93 -17.38
CA LYS A 148 -9.98 11.34 -17.33
C LYS A 148 -10.36 10.97 -15.91
#